data_AF-A0A6B3G0Q0-F1
#
_entry.id   AF-A0A6B3G0Q0-F1
#
_cell.length_a   1.000
_cell.length_b   1.000
_cell.length_c   1.000
_cell.angle_alpha   90.00
_cell.angle_beta   90.00
_cell.angle_gamma   90.00
#
_symmetry.space_group_name_H-M   'P 1'
#
loop_
_entity.id
_entity.type
_entity.pdbx_description
1 polymer ?
#
loop_
_entity_poly.entity_id
_entity_poly.type
_entity_poly.pdbx_seq_one_letter_code
_entity_poly.pdbx_strand_id
1 'polypeptide(L)'
;MITIRPARDGDLDGFLTLAAQVEHWFGPMVEEPGFHRAVEAHIRTGAALIAEATEPAAPSAEASLPVGGLLFGADPPTYHVHWLVTAAHCRGAGVGRRLMAEAML
;
A
#
# COMPACT_ATOMS: atom_id res chain seq x y z
N MET A 1 -4.69 5.65 15.34
CA MET A 1 -5.00 4.20 15.19
C MET A 1 -4.71 3.81 13.75
N ILE A 2 -4.16 2.62 13.45
CA ILE A 2 -4.03 2.19 12.06
C ILE A 2 -5.32 1.45 11.65
N THR A 3 -5.80 1.63 10.42
CA THR A 3 -6.90 0.86 9.80
C THR A 3 -6.42 0.27 8.48
N ILE A 4 -6.86 -0.94 8.13
CA ILE A 4 -6.59 -1.55 6.82
C ILE A 4 -7.87 -1.53 6.00
N ARG A 5 -7.76 -1.23 4.71
CA ARG A 5 -8.88 -1.29 3.75
C ARG A 5 -8.42 -1.72 2.36
N PRO A 6 -9.32 -2.27 1.53
CA PRO A 6 -9.07 -2.39 0.10
C PRO A 6 -8.74 -1.04 -0.54
N ALA A 7 -7.81 -1.06 -1.49
CA ALA A 7 -7.53 0.09 -2.33
C ALA A 7 -8.66 0.33 -3.35
N ARG A 8 -8.73 1.55 -3.85
CA ARG A 8 -9.73 2.08 -4.78
C ARG A 8 -9.00 2.83 -5.91
N ASP A 9 -9.70 3.11 -7.01
CA ASP A 9 -9.08 3.73 -8.21
C ASP A 9 -8.33 5.05 -7.91
N GLY A 10 -8.74 5.81 -6.89
CA GLY A 10 -8.08 7.06 -6.47
C GLY A 10 -6.83 6.88 -5.58
N ASP A 11 -6.41 5.65 -5.28
CA ASP A 11 -5.31 5.38 -4.35
C ASP A 11 -3.94 5.21 -5.01
N LEU A 12 -3.85 5.30 -6.35
CA LEU A 12 -2.60 5.15 -7.09
C LEU A 12 -1.51 6.09 -6.55
N ASP A 13 -1.82 7.38 -6.41
CA ASP A 13 -0.87 8.39 -5.90
C ASP A 13 -0.35 8.06 -4.50
N GLY A 14 -1.19 7.43 -3.67
CA GLY A 14 -0.80 6.94 -2.36
C GLY A 14 0.26 5.84 -2.43
N PHE A 15 0.09 4.88 -3.35
CA PHE A 15 1.10 3.85 -3.59
C PHE A 15 2.39 4.41 -4.21
N LEU A 16 2.28 5.36 -5.15
CA LEU A 16 3.45 6.01 -5.75
C LEU A 16 4.24 6.81 -4.70
N THR A 17 3.55 7.48 -3.77
CA THR A 17 4.18 8.18 -2.64
C THR A 17 4.92 7.23 -1.71
N LEU A 18 4.39 6.02 -1.48
CA LEU A 18 5.06 4.98 -0.72
C LEU A 18 6.26 4.39 -1.48
N ALA A 19 6.14 4.21 -2.79
CA ALA A 19 7.22 3.70 -3.64
C ALA A 19 8.41 4.66 -3.69
N ALA A 20 8.17 5.97 -3.82
CA ALA A 20 9.20 7.02 -3.79
C ALA A 20 10.11 6.91 -2.55
N GLN A 21 9.57 6.52 -1.39
CA GLN A 21 10.32 6.38 -0.15
C GLN A 21 11.34 5.22 -0.16
N VAL A 22 11.23 4.30 -1.11
CA VAL A 22 12.05 3.08 -1.17
C VAL A 22 12.86 2.95 -2.47
N GLU A 23 12.74 3.88 -3.42
CA GLU A 23 13.50 3.84 -4.69
C GLU A 23 15.02 3.76 -4.49
N HIS A 24 15.55 4.32 -3.41
CA HIS A 24 16.97 4.21 -3.05
C HIS A 24 17.43 2.76 -2.78
N TRP A 25 16.52 1.83 -2.53
CA TRP A 25 16.81 0.40 -2.38
C TRP A 25 16.53 -0.43 -3.63
N PHE A 26 15.59 0.01 -4.48
CA PHE A 26 15.04 -0.80 -5.57
C PHE A 26 15.27 -0.23 -6.98
N GLY A 27 15.80 0.99 -7.09
CA GLY A 27 15.88 1.73 -8.35
C GLY A 27 14.62 2.56 -8.63
N PRO A 28 14.55 3.22 -9.80
CA PRO A 28 13.38 4.02 -10.17
C PRO A 28 12.16 3.09 -10.31
N MET A 29 11.10 3.38 -9.55
CA MET A 29 9.83 2.66 -9.56
C MET A 29 8.68 3.59 -9.91
N VAL A 30 8.73 4.84 -9.43
CA VAL A 30 7.68 5.84 -9.62
C VAL A 30 7.67 6.37 -11.05
N GLU A 31 8.80 6.38 -11.74
CA GLU A 31 8.86 6.80 -13.14
C GLU A 31 8.54 5.64 -14.11
N GLU A 32 8.44 4.40 -13.61
CA GLU A 32 8.25 3.20 -14.43
C GLU A 32 6.77 2.98 -14.77
N PRO A 33 6.34 3.13 -16.04
CA PRO A 33 4.94 2.94 -16.41
C PRO A 33 4.44 1.51 -16.18
N GLY A 34 5.34 0.53 -16.19
CA GLY A 34 5.04 -0.85 -15.87
C GLY A 34 4.60 -1.03 -14.42
N PHE A 35 5.21 -0.29 -13.49
CA PHE A 35 4.83 -0.32 -12.08
C PHE A 35 3.44 0.28 -11.86
N HIS A 36 3.14 1.42 -12.49
CA HIS A 36 1.81 2.05 -12.43
C HIS A 36 0.71 1.10 -12.88
N ARG A 37 0.88 0.50 -14.06
CA ARG A 37 -0.07 -0.47 -14.61
C ARG A 37 -0.25 -1.69 -13.71
N ALA A 38 0.83 -2.15 -13.08
CA ALA A 38 0.76 -3.25 -12.12
C ALA A 38 -0.08 -2.86 -10.90
N VAL A 39 0.18 -1.70 -10.28
CA VAL A 39 -0.61 -1.19 -9.14
C VAL A 39 -2.08 -1.05 -9.52
N GLU A 40 -2.39 -0.38 -10.62
CA GLU A 40 -3.77 -0.20 -11.13
C GLU A 40 -4.48 -1.54 -11.41
N ALA A 41 -3.77 -2.53 -11.94
CA ALA A 41 -4.33 -3.86 -12.15
C ALA A 41 -4.72 -4.51 -10.81
N HIS A 42 -3.87 -4.44 -9.79
CA HIS A 42 -4.17 -4.98 -8.47
C HIS A 42 -5.31 -4.24 -7.77
N ILE A 43 -5.38 -2.92 -7.91
CA ILE A 43 -6.51 -2.13 -7.40
C ILE A 43 -7.82 -2.63 -8.02
N ARG A 44 -7.87 -2.74 -9.35
CA ARG A 44 -9.08 -3.17 -10.07
C ARG A 44 -9.49 -4.60 -9.78
N THR A 45 -8.55 -5.51 -9.51
CA THR A 45 -8.85 -6.90 -9.17
C THR A 45 -9.13 -7.12 -7.68
N GLY A 46 -9.12 -6.07 -6.85
CA GLY A 46 -9.32 -6.19 -5.41
C GLY A 46 -8.13 -6.82 -4.67
N ALA A 47 -6.96 -6.87 -5.30
CA ALA A 47 -5.75 -7.51 -4.80
C ALA A 47 -4.72 -6.51 -4.25
N ALA A 48 -5.21 -5.35 -3.78
CA ALA A 48 -4.42 -4.28 -3.20
C ALA A 48 -5.05 -3.77 -1.89
N LEU A 49 -4.23 -3.66 -0.83
CA LEU A 49 -4.63 -3.13 0.48
C LEU A 49 -3.82 -1.88 0.82
N ILE A 50 -4.46 -0.98 1.57
CA ILE A 50 -3.86 0.22 2.14
C ILE A 50 -3.99 0.20 3.66
N ALA A 51 -2.93 0.68 4.32
CA ALA A 51 -2.94 1.03 5.73
C ALA A 51 -3.03 2.55 5.90
N GLU A 52 -4.01 3.02 6.67
CA GLU A 52 -4.20 4.44 6.99
C GLU A 52 -3.94 4.68 8.48
N ALA A 53 -3.29 5.80 8.80
CA ALA A 53 -3.20 6.28 10.17
C ALA A 53 -4.34 7.27 10.44
N THR A 54 -5.22 6.95 11.37
CA THR A 54 -6.19 7.91 11.92
C THR A 54 -5.48 8.76 12.98
N GLU A 55 -5.17 10.01 12.64
CA GLU A 55 -5.01 11.09 13.62
C GLU A 55 -6.40 11.66 13.97
N PRO A 56 -6.64 12.17 15.19
CA PRO A 56 -7.90 12.85 15.50
C PRO A 56 -8.05 14.07 14.57
N ALA A 57 -9.18 14.10 13.84
CA ALA A 57 -9.44 15.03 12.75
C ALA A 57 -9.21 16.50 13.14
N ALA A 58 -8.13 17.09 12.64
CA ALA A 58 -8.10 18.52 12.39
C ALA A 58 -8.97 18.79 11.14
N PRO A 59 -9.84 19.82 11.13
CA PRO A 59 -10.85 20.06 10.10
C PRO A 59 -10.29 20.49 8.73
N SER A 60 -9.00 20.28 8.48
CA SER A 60 -8.28 20.67 7.27
C SER A 60 -7.16 19.67 6.97
N ALA A 61 -7.44 18.36 7.06
CA ALA A 61 -6.50 17.34 6.62
C ALA A 61 -6.86 16.94 5.19
N GLU A 62 -6.05 17.40 4.23
CA GLU A 62 -5.83 16.67 2.99
C GLU A 62 -5.73 15.18 3.32
N ALA A 63 -6.39 14.33 2.52
CA ALA A 63 -6.53 12.90 2.80
C ALA A 63 -5.22 12.31 3.34
N SER A 64 -5.23 11.85 4.60
CA SER A 64 -4.03 11.38 5.27
C SER A 64 -3.36 10.33 4.39
N LEU A 65 -2.11 10.60 3.98
CA LEU A 65 -1.37 9.70 3.11
C LEU A 65 -1.30 8.29 3.71
N PRO A 66 -1.37 7.23 2.88
CA PRO A 66 -1.28 5.88 3.38
C PRO A 66 0.07 5.65 4.06
N VAL A 67 0.05 4.94 5.19
CA VAL A 67 1.25 4.57 5.96
C VAL A 67 1.79 3.20 5.59
N GLY A 68 1.13 2.50 4.67
CA GLY A 68 1.60 1.24 4.11
C GLY A 68 0.69 0.75 2.99
N GLY A 69 1.22 -0.17 2.19
CA GLY A 69 0.54 -0.76 1.04
C GLY A 69 0.96 -2.21 0.83
N LEU A 70 0.04 -3.03 0.34
CA LEU A 70 0.27 -4.43 0.00
C LEU A 70 -0.41 -4.76 -1.34
N LEU A 71 0.35 -5.36 -2.26
CA LEU A 71 -0.14 -5.99 -3.48
C LEU A 71 0.09 -7.49 -3.37
N PHE A 72 -0.92 -8.28 -3.69
CA PHE A 72 -0.85 -9.73 -3.55
C PHE A 72 -1.55 -10.45 -4.72
N GLY A 73 -1.35 -11.75 -4.82
CA GLY A 73 -2.02 -12.62 -5.77
C GLY A 73 -2.45 -13.91 -5.08
N ALA A 74 -3.65 -14.38 -5.42
CA ALA A 74 -4.22 -15.63 -4.92
C ALA A 74 -4.48 -16.56 -6.10
N ASP A 75 -3.66 -17.59 -6.25
CA ASP A 75 -3.85 -18.67 -7.23
C ASP A 75 -3.70 -20.02 -6.52
N PRO A 76 -4.76 -20.52 -5.85
CA PRO A 76 -4.68 -21.69 -5.00
C PRO A 76 -4.02 -22.89 -5.70
N PRO A 77 -3.07 -23.58 -5.06
CA PRO A 77 -2.74 -23.49 -3.63
C PRO A 77 -1.71 -22.42 -3.27
N THR A 78 -1.25 -21.61 -4.22
CA THR A 78 -0.15 -20.66 -4.03
C THR A 78 -0.67 -19.23 -3.84
N TYR A 79 -0.08 -18.52 -2.88
CA TYR A 79 -0.38 -17.11 -2.63
C TYR A 79 0.93 -16.33 -2.65
N HIS A 80 0.93 -15.20 -3.36
CA HIS A 80 2.11 -14.38 -3.57
C HIS A 80 1.93 -13.01 -2.96
N VAL A 81 2.93 -12.56 -2.22
CA VAL A 81 3.10 -11.13 -1.90
C VAL A 81 3.91 -10.53 -3.03
N HIS A 82 3.26 -9.73 -3.87
CA HIS A 82 3.92 -9.07 -5.00
C HIS A 82 4.69 -7.84 -4.55
N TRP A 83 4.13 -7.10 -3.57
CA TRP A 83 4.79 -5.92 -3.01
C TRP A 83 4.24 -5.59 -1.62
N LEU A 84 5.12 -5.30 -0.66
CA LEU A 84 4.73 -4.86 0.68
C LEU A 84 5.63 -3.69 1.09
N VAL A 85 5.01 -2.59 1.52
CA VAL A 85 5.74 -1.38 1.93
C VAL A 85 5.10 -0.77 3.17
N THR A 86 5.94 -0.16 4.01
CA THR A 86 5.52 0.65 5.16
C THR A 86 6.26 1.98 5.09
N ALA A 87 5.51 3.08 5.26
CA ALA A 87 6.06 4.43 5.27
C ALA A 87 7.19 4.53 6.31
N ALA A 88 8.24 5.29 5.97
CA ALA A 88 9.46 5.33 6.78
C ALA A 88 9.21 5.68 8.25
N HIS A 89 8.31 6.64 8.50
CA HIS A 89 7.94 7.11 9.84
C HIS A 89 7.08 6.12 10.65
N CYS A 90 6.52 5.07 10.02
CA CYS A 90 5.73 4.02 10.69
C CYS A 90 6.43 2.66 10.72
N ARG A 91 7.70 2.56 10.31
CA ARG A 91 8.48 1.31 10.43
C ARG A 91 8.64 0.95 11.91
N GLY A 92 8.58 -0.35 12.21
CA GLY A 92 8.58 -0.85 13.60
C GLY A 92 7.23 -0.75 14.34
N ALA A 93 6.23 -0.04 13.80
CA ALA A 93 4.90 0.09 14.41
C ALA A 93 3.92 -1.06 14.08
N GLY A 94 4.40 -2.11 13.40
CA GLY A 94 3.58 -3.28 13.07
C GLY A 94 2.62 -3.13 11.88
N VAL A 95 2.74 -2.08 11.07
CA VAL A 95 1.88 -1.84 9.88
C VAL A 95 1.89 -3.04 8.92
N GLY A 96 3.07 -3.49 8.49
CA GLY A 96 3.20 -4.64 7.60
C GLY A 96 2.57 -5.93 8.15
N ARG A 97 2.68 -6.16 9.48
CA ARG A 97 2.02 -7.31 10.13
C ARG A 97 0.49 -7.25 9.96
N ARG A 98 -0.11 -6.07 10.07
CA ARG A 98 -1.57 -5.93 9.95
C ARG A 98 -2.04 -6.02 8.50
N LEU A 99 -1.27 -5.51 7.55
CA LEU A 99 -1.53 -5.71 6.11
C LEU A 99 -1.53 -7.21 5.76
N MET A 100 -0.53 -7.95 6.24
CA MET A 100 -0.45 -9.40 6.01
C MET A 100 -1.60 -10.16 6.67
N ALA A 101 -1.99 -9.78 7.90
CA ALA A 101 -3.11 -10.40 8.58
C ALA A 101 -4.42 -10.22 7.81
N GLU A 102 -4.65 -9.03 7.24
CA GLU A 102 -5.84 -8.74 6.43
C GLU A 102 -5.85 -9.53 5.11
N ALA A 103 -4.71 -9.67 4.43
CA ALA A 103 -4.62 -10.39 3.16
C ALA A 103 -4.81 -11.92 3.28
N MET A 104 -4.87 -12.44 4.51
CA MET A 104 -5.10 -13.87 4.79
C MET A 104 -6.54 -14.17 5.20
N LEU A 105 -7.42 -13.16 5.27
CA LEU A 105 -8.85 -13.30 5.53
C LEU A 105 -9.61 -13.62 4.24
#